data_AF-A0A183JTW2-F1
#
_entry.id   AF-A0A183JTW2-F1
#
_cell.length_a   1.000
_cell.length_b   1.000
_cell.length_c   1.000
_cell.angle_alpha   90.00
_cell.angle_beta   90.00
_cell.angle_gamma   90.00
#
_symmetry.space_group_name_H-M   'P 1'
#
loop_
_entity.id
_entity.type
_entity.pdbx_description
1 polymer ?
#
loop_
_entity_poly.entity_id
_entity_poly.type
_entity_poly.pdbx_seq_one_letter_code
_entity_poly.pdbx_strand_id
1 'polypeptide(L)'
;MNKIDLAEPISDRQAHTNRIVEESRIIKRGPLEVYYTQLNAPEKQKGILKRLMSSLPHLATTSGHPANSVITVMVLGIPNSGKSTLINVLRSIGQGGPGGAARVGRTAGQTRSVGHPIILYRGNSSHISDDTDDSVMGLTDCKIQVFDTPGILEPRARTLSERLSLCVCGAVDYSSLQPGNNSFSNKKAPDLF
;
A
#
# COMPACT_ATOMS: atom_id res chain seq x y z
N MET A 1 2.41 -3.49 -6.75
CA MET A 1 1.11 -3.69 -7.41
C MET A 1 0.26 -4.64 -6.58
N ASN A 2 -0.76 -4.15 -5.89
CA ASN A 2 -1.66 -4.97 -5.07
C ASN A 2 -2.99 -5.23 -5.81
N LYS A 3 -3.77 -6.23 -5.34
CA LYS A 3 -5.06 -6.66 -5.89
C LYS A 3 -4.96 -7.18 -7.32
N ILE A 4 -3.89 -7.92 -7.61
CA ILE A 4 -3.66 -8.48 -8.95
C ILE A 4 -4.74 -9.49 -9.38
N ASP A 5 -5.51 -10.00 -8.42
CA ASP A 5 -6.65 -10.89 -8.64
C ASP A 5 -7.88 -10.19 -9.23
N LEU A 6 -7.94 -8.87 -9.10
CA LEU A 6 -9.00 -8.03 -9.69
C LEU A 6 -8.54 -7.32 -10.96
N ALA A 7 -7.25 -7.39 -11.28
CA ALA A 7 -6.68 -6.78 -12.47
C ALA A 7 -6.76 -7.73 -13.67
N GLU A 8 -6.60 -7.17 -14.87
CA GLU A 8 -6.41 -7.98 -16.07
C GLU A 8 -5.21 -8.92 -15.90
N PRO A 9 -5.29 -10.19 -16.33
CA PRO A 9 -4.17 -11.13 -16.27
C PRO A 9 -2.93 -10.57 -17.00
N ILE A 10 -1.81 -10.49 -16.28
CA ILE A 10 -0.55 -10.02 -16.84
C ILE A 10 0.19 -11.21 -17.46
N SER A 11 0.17 -11.29 -18.79
CA SER A 11 0.85 -12.36 -19.55
C SER A 11 2.38 -12.31 -19.40
N ASP A 12 2.97 -11.11 -19.43
CA ASP A 12 4.40 -10.90 -19.23
C ASP A 12 4.65 -9.86 -18.12
N ARG A 13 5.08 -10.36 -16.96
CA ARG A 13 5.37 -9.53 -15.78
C ARG A 13 6.63 -8.68 -15.95
N GLN A 14 7.60 -9.13 -16.74
CA GLN A 14 8.83 -8.38 -16.95
C GLN A 14 8.55 -7.17 -17.84
N ALA A 15 7.85 -7.37 -18.96
CA ALA A 15 7.43 -6.28 -19.83
C ALA A 15 6.56 -5.26 -19.07
N HIS A 16 5.63 -5.73 -18.24
CA HIS A 16 4.79 -4.85 -17.42
C HIS A 16 5.61 -4.07 -16.38
N THR A 17 6.60 -4.70 -15.75
CA THR A 17 7.50 -4.02 -14.80
C THR A 17 8.37 -2.98 -15.49
N ASN A 18 8.90 -3.27 -16.68
CA ASN A 18 9.67 -2.33 -17.48
C ASN A 18 8.84 -1.08 -17.82
N ARG A 19 7.57 -1.28 -18.19
CA ARG A 19 6.64 -0.17 -18.45
C ARG A 19 6.41 0.69 -17.22
N ILE A 20 6.20 0.10 -16.05
CA ILE A 20 6.06 0.85 -14.79
C ILE A 20 7.30 1.73 -14.55
N VAL A 21 8.50 1.18 -14.74
CA VAL A 21 9.75 1.91 -14.54
C VAL A 21 9.87 3.06 -15.53
N GLU A 22 9.52 2.84 -16.80
CA GLU A 22 9.57 3.85 -17.87
C GLU A 22 8.55 5.00 -17.64
N GLU A 23 7.35 4.67 -17.17
CA GLU A 23 6.26 5.63 -16.95
C GLU A 23 6.39 6.41 -15.63
N SER A 24 7.25 5.99 -14.70
CA SER A 24 7.45 6.61 -13.38
C SER A 24 8.12 8.00 -13.40
N ARG A 25 7.99 8.75 -14.50
CA ARG A 25 8.64 10.04 -14.82
C ARG A 25 8.49 11.15 -13.78
N ILE A 26 7.53 11.01 -12.85
CA ILE A 26 7.30 11.97 -11.75
C ILE A 26 8.43 11.91 -10.72
N ILE A 27 9.03 10.74 -10.51
CA ILE A 27 10.15 10.54 -9.61
C ILE A 27 11.35 10.30 -10.53
N LYS A 28 12.34 11.20 -10.56
CA LYS A 28 13.54 11.09 -11.42
C LYS A 28 14.33 9.77 -11.26
N ARG A 29 13.90 8.90 -10.33
CA ARG A 29 14.27 7.50 -10.17
C ARG A 29 12.98 6.67 -10.09
N GLY A 30 12.81 5.69 -10.98
CA GLY A 30 11.72 4.72 -10.92
C GLY A 30 11.78 3.85 -9.66
N PRO A 31 10.79 2.97 -9.42
CA PRO A 31 10.81 2.04 -8.30
C PRO A 31 12.04 1.13 -8.38
N LEU A 32 12.70 0.89 -7.23
CA LEU A 32 13.84 -0.03 -7.13
C LEU A 32 13.40 -1.49 -7.27
N GLU A 33 12.24 -1.81 -6.70
CA GLU A 33 11.66 -3.15 -6.72
C GLU A 33 10.15 -3.06 -6.95
N VAL A 34 9.59 -4.02 -7.70
CA VAL A 34 8.15 -4.11 -7.97
C VAL A 34 7.64 -5.49 -7.57
N TYR A 35 6.72 -5.51 -6.62
CA TYR A 35 6.06 -6.73 -6.13
C TYR A 35 4.60 -6.78 -6.58
N TYR A 36 4.14 -7.96 -6.98
CA TYR A 36 2.76 -8.23 -7.38
C TYR A 36 2.08 -9.05 -6.29
N THR A 37 1.04 -8.49 -5.67
CA THR A 37 0.41 -9.05 -4.47
C THR A 37 -1.11 -9.15 -4.56
N GLN A 38 -1.65 -10.14 -3.86
CA GLN A 38 -3.03 -10.49 -3.65
C GLN A 38 -3.16 -10.79 -2.14
N LEU A 39 -3.53 -9.77 -1.38
CA LEU A 39 -3.48 -9.81 0.09
C LEU A 39 -4.72 -10.44 0.76
N ASN A 40 -5.71 -10.90 -0.02
CA ASN A 40 -6.84 -11.68 0.51
C ASN A 40 -6.50 -13.16 0.74
N ALA A 41 -5.34 -13.63 0.23
CA ALA A 41 -4.80 -14.98 0.41
C ALA A 41 -3.29 -14.92 0.74
N PRO A 42 -2.88 -14.26 1.84
CA PRO A 42 -1.48 -13.99 2.16
C PRO A 42 -0.64 -15.26 2.33
N GLU A 43 -1.25 -16.37 2.75
CA GLU A 43 -0.62 -17.68 2.87
C GLU A 43 -0.05 -18.20 1.55
N LYS A 44 -0.70 -17.89 0.42
CA LYS A 44 -0.22 -18.24 -0.93
C LYS A 44 0.93 -17.35 -1.40
N GLN A 45 1.19 -16.25 -0.69
CA GLN A 45 2.17 -15.23 -1.08
C GLN A 45 3.31 -15.05 -0.08
N LYS A 46 3.46 -15.97 0.88
CA LYS A 46 4.50 -15.91 1.93
C LYS A 46 5.89 -15.67 1.35
N GLY A 47 6.27 -16.35 0.26
CA GLY A 47 7.59 -16.18 -0.36
C GLY A 47 7.84 -14.76 -0.88
N ILE A 48 6.85 -14.15 -1.53
CA ILE A 48 6.93 -12.76 -2.03
C ILE A 48 7.01 -11.77 -0.87
N LEU A 49 6.20 -11.99 0.18
CA LEU A 49 6.13 -11.12 1.34
C LEU A 49 7.40 -11.21 2.20
N LYS A 50 7.96 -12.42 2.38
CA LYS A 50 9.28 -12.62 2.99
C LYS A 50 10.37 -11.91 2.20
N ARG A 51 10.37 -12.02 0.87
CA ARG A 51 11.35 -11.33 0.00
C ARG A 51 11.29 -9.82 0.17
N LEU A 52 10.08 -9.24 0.17
CA LEU A 52 9.87 -7.81 0.42
C LEU A 52 10.43 -7.42 1.80
N MET A 53 10.14 -8.19 2.86
CA MET A 53 10.67 -7.91 4.20
C MET A 53 12.21 -7.98 4.24
N SER A 54 12.81 -8.97 3.58
CA SER A 54 14.27 -9.12 3.52
C SER A 54 14.96 -8.07 2.66
N SER A 55 14.27 -7.43 1.71
CA SER A 55 14.90 -6.41 0.87
C SER A 55 15.03 -5.05 1.56
N LEU A 56 14.13 -4.72 2.50
CA LEU A 56 14.14 -3.42 3.20
C LEU A 56 15.51 -3.05 3.82
N PRO A 57 16.22 -3.95 4.53
CA PRO A 57 17.54 -3.65 5.09
C PRO A 57 18.63 -3.48 4.05
N HIS A 58 18.58 -4.26 2.97
CA HIS A 58 19.52 -4.11 1.85
C HIS A 58 19.32 -2.73 1.21
N LEU A 59 18.07 -2.36 0.92
CA LEU A 59 17.73 -1.05 0.34
C LEU A 59 18.11 0.11 1.27
N ALA A 60 17.93 -0.05 2.59
CA ALA A 60 18.34 0.95 3.57
C ALA A 60 19.86 1.14 3.59
N THR A 61 20.62 0.04 3.64
CA THR A 61 22.10 0.07 3.62
C THR A 61 22.63 0.69 2.33
N THR A 62 22.08 0.34 1.17
CA THR A 62 22.44 0.95 -0.12
C THR A 62 22.16 2.45 -0.16
N SER A 63 21.19 2.92 0.63
CA SER A 63 20.85 4.33 0.75
C SER A 63 21.69 5.07 1.80
N GLY A 64 22.71 4.42 2.40
CA GLY A 64 23.59 4.99 3.42
C GLY A 64 23.06 4.88 4.85
N HIS A 65 22.02 4.10 5.10
CA HIS A 65 21.53 3.85 6.46
C HIS A 65 22.44 2.84 7.20
N PRO A 66 22.77 3.04 8.48
CA PRO A 66 23.61 2.11 9.23
C PRO A 66 22.94 0.74 9.38
N ALA A 67 23.69 -0.35 9.24
CA ALA A 67 23.15 -1.71 9.28
C ALA A 67 22.41 -2.06 10.59
N ASN A 68 22.86 -1.52 11.73
CA ASN A 68 22.31 -1.83 13.06
C ASN A 68 21.37 -0.73 13.59
N SER A 69 20.64 -0.08 12.68
CA SER A 69 19.73 1.02 13.02
C SER A 69 18.26 0.62 12.87
N VAL A 70 17.37 1.49 13.37
CA VAL A 70 15.93 1.32 13.21
C VAL A 70 15.53 1.76 11.81
N ILE A 71 15.12 0.80 10.97
CA ILE A 71 14.59 1.07 9.64
C ILE A 71 13.15 1.54 9.79
N THR A 72 12.88 2.76 9.35
CA THR A 72 11.55 3.36 9.38
C THR A 72 10.99 3.45 7.97
N VAL A 73 9.88 2.75 7.73
CA VAL A 73 9.20 2.68 6.44
C VAL A 73 7.89 3.47 6.49
N MET A 74 7.54 4.15 5.39
CA MET A 74 6.21 4.73 5.22
C MET A 74 5.49 4.01 4.08
N VAL A 75 4.24 3.60 4.29
CA VAL A 75 3.42 3.01 3.22
C VAL A 75 2.52 4.08 2.65
N LEU A 76 2.78 4.46 1.40
CA LEU A 76 2.06 5.50 0.67
C LEU A 76 1.15 4.93 -0.42
N GLY A 77 0.17 5.71 -0.86
CA GLY A 77 -0.69 5.38 -2.01
C GLY A 77 -2.11 5.91 -1.86
N ILE A 78 -2.91 5.75 -2.91
CA ILE A 78 -4.30 6.23 -2.95
C ILE A 78 -5.20 5.56 -1.90
N PRO A 79 -6.36 6.14 -1.54
CA PRO A 79 -7.35 5.46 -0.71
C PRO A 79 -7.72 4.08 -1.25
N ASN A 80 -8.00 3.13 -0.36
CA ASN A 80 -8.42 1.76 -0.70
C ASN A 80 -7.45 0.91 -1.56
N SER A 81 -6.21 1.34 -1.78
CA SER A 81 -5.17 0.52 -2.44
C SER A 81 -4.68 -0.69 -1.63
N GLY A 82 -5.03 -0.76 -0.34
CA GLY A 82 -4.64 -1.87 0.56
C GLY A 82 -3.40 -1.62 1.43
N LYS A 83 -3.02 -0.36 1.68
CA LYS A 83 -1.89 0.04 2.54
C LYS A 83 -1.93 -0.61 3.93
N SER A 84 -2.98 -0.36 4.68
CA SER A 84 -3.18 -0.91 6.04
C SER A 84 -3.30 -2.43 6.04
N THR A 85 -3.89 -3.01 4.99
CA THR A 85 -3.92 -4.47 4.78
C THR A 85 -2.52 -5.04 4.59
N LEU A 86 -1.68 -4.40 3.77
CA LEU A 86 -0.29 -4.80 3.57
C LEU A 86 0.48 -4.75 4.89
N ILE A 87 0.32 -3.68 5.68
CA ILE A 87 0.97 -3.56 6.99
C ILE A 87 0.57 -4.72 7.92
N ASN A 88 -0.73 -5.03 8.01
CA ASN A 88 -1.22 -6.12 8.85
C ASN A 88 -0.67 -7.48 8.40
N VAL A 89 -0.57 -7.71 7.09
CA VAL A 89 -0.01 -8.96 6.52
C VAL A 89 1.51 -9.04 6.72
N LEU A 90 2.25 -7.94 6.51
CA LEU A 90 3.70 -7.93 6.75
C LEU A 90 4.00 -8.11 8.24
N ARG A 91 3.18 -7.54 9.12
CA ARG A 91 3.32 -7.70 10.58
C ARG A 91 3.10 -9.13 11.04
N SER A 92 2.17 -9.87 10.42
CA SER A 92 1.91 -11.26 10.78
C SER A 92 3.00 -12.22 10.31
N ILE A 93 3.76 -11.83 9.27
CA ILE A 93 4.89 -12.60 8.73
C ILE A 93 6.21 -12.20 9.39
N GLY A 94 6.40 -10.92 9.68
CA GLY A 94 7.48 -10.44 10.53
C GLY A 94 7.22 -10.83 11.98
N GLN A 95 8.25 -10.88 12.80
CA GLN A 95 8.13 -11.19 14.25
C GLN A 95 7.49 -10.03 15.05
N GLY A 96 6.61 -9.25 14.41
CA GLY A 96 5.87 -8.12 14.99
C GLY A 96 4.68 -8.55 15.85
N GLY A 97 4.21 -9.78 15.69
CA GLY A 97 3.09 -10.39 16.43
C GLY A 97 1.83 -10.57 15.58
N PRO A 98 0.84 -11.34 16.06
CA PRO A 98 -0.37 -11.62 15.29
C PRO A 98 -1.29 -10.40 15.17
N GLY A 99 -1.78 -10.15 13.94
CA GLY A 99 -3.03 -9.43 13.62
C GLY A 99 -3.16 -7.92 13.89
N GLY A 100 -3.91 -7.24 13.02
CA GLY A 100 -4.81 -6.10 13.37
C GLY A 100 -4.24 -4.73 13.78
N ALA A 101 -2.95 -4.46 13.63
CA ALA A 101 -2.36 -3.19 14.10
C ALA A 101 -2.91 -1.93 13.39
N ALA A 102 -3.25 -2.04 12.10
CA ALA A 102 -3.85 -0.96 11.34
C ALA A 102 -5.33 -1.25 11.06
N ARG A 103 -6.20 -0.24 11.20
CA ARG A 103 -7.63 -0.36 10.92
C ARG A 103 -7.86 -0.50 9.41
N VAL A 104 -8.64 -1.50 9.02
CA VAL A 104 -9.03 -1.75 7.62
C VAL A 104 -10.54 -1.64 7.45
N GLY A 105 -10.98 -1.24 6.26
CA GLY A 105 -12.40 -1.11 5.92
C GLY A 105 -12.58 -0.90 4.43
N ARG A 106 -13.85 -0.99 3.98
CA ARG A 106 -14.20 -0.84 2.56
C ARG A 106 -14.33 0.62 2.12
N THR A 107 -14.75 1.51 3.03
CA THR A 107 -14.92 2.94 2.72
C THR A 107 -13.56 3.64 2.69
N ALA A 108 -13.35 4.53 1.71
CA ALA A 108 -12.16 5.38 1.66
C ALA A 108 -12.02 6.22 2.94
N GLY A 109 -10.79 6.62 3.29
CA GLY A 109 -10.53 7.48 4.45
C GLY A 109 -10.59 6.78 5.82
N GLN A 110 -10.40 5.46 5.90
CA GLN A 110 -10.26 4.77 7.19
C GLN A 110 -9.05 5.27 8.00
N THR A 111 -7.89 5.37 7.35
CA THR A 111 -6.69 5.99 7.94
C THR A 111 -6.78 7.49 7.73
N ARG A 112 -7.11 8.25 8.79
CA ARG A 112 -7.30 9.71 8.74
C ARG A 112 -6.06 10.51 9.13
N SER A 113 -5.15 9.91 9.87
CA SER A 113 -3.89 10.51 10.30
C SER A 113 -2.79 9.45 10.39
N VAL A 114 -1.53 9.89 10.37
CA VAL A 114 -0.38 9.03 10.66
C VAL A 114 -0.37 8.75 12.17
N GLY A 115 -0.35 7.47 12.54
CA GLY A 115 -0.33 7.03 13.93
C GLY A 115 1.07 6.76 14.47
N HIS A 116 1.13 6.06 15.60
CA HIS A 116 2.38 5.55 16.16
C HIS A 116 3.01 4.48 15.22
N PRO A 117 4.35 4.34 15.22
CA PRO A 117 5.02 3.33 14.43
C PRO A 117 4.54 1.92 14.78
N ILE A 118 4.18 1.15 13.76
CA ILE A 118 3.84 -0.27 13.87
C ILE A 118 5.11 -1.08 13.67
N ILE A 119 5.49 -1.89 14.66
CA ILE A 119 6.67 -2.76 14.54
C ILE A 119 6.35 -3.95 13.63
N LEU A 120 7.16 -4.14 12.59
CA LEU A 120 7.09 -5.30 11.69
C LEU A 120 8.09 -6.38 12.09
N TYR A 121 9.29 -5.98 12.51
CA TYR A 121 10.37 -6.88 12.89
C TYR A 121 11.16 -6.27 14.05
N ARG A 122 11.47 -7.08 15.08
CA ARG A 122 12.09 -6.59 16.33
C ARG A 122 13.63 -6.70 16.37
N GLY A 123 14.27 -7.39 15.43
CA GLY A 123 15.70 -7.69 15.50
C GLY A 123 16.01 -8.66 16.64
N ASN A 124 17.16 -9.34 16.59
CA ASN A 124 17.55 -10.31 17.60
C ASN A 124 18.28 -9.61 18.75
N SER A 125 17.56 -9.05 19.72
CA SER A 125 18.16 -8.71 21.02
C SER A 125 18.31 -10.00 21.84
N SER A 126 19.31 -10.82 21.50
CA SER A 126 19.85 -11.95 22.29
C SER A 126 18.84 -12.93 22.91
N HIS A 127 18.61 -14.10 22.28
CA HIS A 127 18.44 -15.39 22.97
C HIS A 127 18.83 -16.55 22.05
N ILE A 128 19.72 -17.41 22.57
CA ILE A 128 20.09 -18.72 22.03
C ILE A 128 18.90 -19.68 22.23
N SER A 129 18.42 -20.28 21.15
CA SER A 129 17.71 -21.58 21.09
C SER A 129 17.53 -21.88 19.61
N ASP A 130 18.36 -22.73 19.02
CA ASP A 130 18.21 -24.19 18.96
C ASP A 130 16.94 -24.62 18.21
N ASP A 131 17.15 -25.47 17.21
CA ASP A 131 16.18 -26.02 16.25
C ASP A 131 15.43 -25.03 15.36
N THR A 132 15.89 -24.90 14.10
CA THR A 132 15.14 -25.18 12.86
C THR A 132 15.72 -24.42 11.66
N ASP A 133 15.56 -25.03 10.49
CA ASP A 133 15.92 -24.60 9.14
C ASP A 133 15.29 -23.24 8.73
N ASP A 134 15.75 -22.13 9.32
CA ASP A 134 15.35 -20.73 9.03
C ASP A 134 16.52 -19.91 8.47
N SER A 135 17.27 -20.51 7.54
CA SER A 135 18.47 -19.91 6.92
C SER A 135 18.21 -18.78 5.90
N VAL A 136 17.01 -18.19 5.88
CA VAL A 136 16.65 -17.09 4.94
C VAL A 136 16.14 -15.83 5.66
N MET A 137 16.63 -15.57 6.87
CA MET A 137 16.58 -14.22 7.48
C MET A 137 17.91 -13.95 8.18
N GLY A 138 19.00 -13.86 7.40
CA GLY A 138 20.33 -13.41 7.85
C GLY A 138 20.38 -11.93 8.18
N LEU A 139 19.49 -11.48 9.07
CA LEU A 139 19.28 -10.08 9.42
C LEU A 139 19.26 -9.93 10.94
N THR A 140 20.42 -10.03 11.56
CA THR A 140 20.46 -10.26 13.00
C THR A 140 20.17 -9.02 13.85
N ASP A 141 20.39 -7.78 13.39
CA ASP A 141 20.44 -6.66 14.36
C ASP A 141 19.57 -5.43 14.06
N CYS A 142 18.71 -5.43 13.03
CA CYS A 142 17.91 -4.25 12.70
C CYS A 142 16.43 -4.36 13.13
N LYS A 143 15.88 -3.27 13.63
CA LYS A 143 14.45 -3.15 13.96
C LYS A 143 13.73 -2.49 12.79
N ILE A 144 12.63 -3.08 12.31
CA ILE A 144 11.82 -2.51 11.22
C ILE A 144 10.49 -2.03 11.78
N GLN A 145 10.20 -0.75 11.58
CA GLN A 145 8.93 -0.13 11.93
C GLN A 145 8.29 0.55 10.71
N VAL A 146 6.97 0.62 10.70
CA VAL A 146 6.19 1.16 9.60
C VAL A 146 5.16 2.16 10.07
N PHE A 147 5.00 3.24 9.30
CA PHE A 147 3.90 4.18 9.44
C PHE A 147 2.81 3.87 8.42
N ASP A 148 1.59 3.63 8.92
CA ASP A 148 0.39 3.68 8.08
C ASP A 148 0.02 5.13 7.83
N THR A 149 -0.30 5.46 6.57
CA THR A 149 -0.58 6.83 6.16
C THR A 149 -1.96 6.95 5.52
N PRO A 150 -2.62 8.13 5.64
CA PRO A 150 -3.84 8.40 4.91
C PRO A 150 -3.67 8.19 3.40
N GLY A 151 -4.76 7.80 2.73
CA GLY A 151 -4.74 7.69 1.27
C GLY A 151 -4.53 9.06 0.63
N ILE A 152 -3.48 9.21 -0.17
CA ILE A 152 -3.19 10.45 -0.89
C ILE A 152 -3.92 10.39 -2.23
N LEU A 153 -4.99 11.17 -2.36
CA LEU A 153 -5.63 11.40 -3.64
C LEU A 153 -5.16 12.77 -4.14
N GLU A 154 -4.25 12.78 -5.11
CA GLU A 154 -3.86 14.05 -5.73
C GLU A 154 -5.00 14.49 -6.67
N PRO A 155 -5.51 15.74 -6.58
CA PRO A 155 -6.67 16.21 -7.35
C PRO A 155 -6.37 16.43 -8.84
N ARG A 156 -5.27 15.87 -9.37
CA ARG A 156 -4.85 16.04 -10.76
C ARG A 156 -5.52 15.10 -11.75
N ALA A 157 -6.59 14.40 -11.38
CA ALA A 157 -7.44 13.70 -12.35
C ALA A 157 -8.07 14.75 -13.29
N ARG A 158 -7.47 14.92 -14.47
CA ARG A 158 -7.77 15.99 -15.43
C ARG A 158 -9.02 15.67 -16.21
N THR A 159 -9.26 14.38 -16.45
CA THR A 159 -10.38 13.92 -17.29
C THR A 159 -11.53 13.37 -16.44
N LEU A 160 -12.72 13.34 -17.03
CA LEU A 160 -13.85 12.64 -16.43
C LEU A 160 -13.55 11.14 -16.30
N SER A 161 -12.91 10.54 -17.31
CA SER A 161 -12.54 9.12 -17.33
C SER A 161 -11.62 8.74 -16.15
N GLU A 162 -10.60 9.55 -15.87
CA GLU A 162 -9.70 9.34 -14.72
C GLU A 162 -10.46 9.42 -13.39
N ARG A 163 -11.35 10.41 -13.25
CA ARG A 163 -12.18 10.57 -12.04
C ARG A 163 -13.14 9.40 -11.84
N LEU A 164 -13.81 8.96 -12.92
CA LEU A 164 -14.69 7.79 -12.88
C LEU A 164 -13.91 6.52 -12.55
N SER A 165 -12.71 6.35 -13.10
CA SER A 165 -11.82 5.23 -12.78
C SER A 165 -11.48 5.20 -11.29
N LEU A 166 -11.18 6.35 -10.68
CA LEU A 166 -10.93 6.44 -9.23
C LEU A 166 -12.16 6.08 -8.40
N CYS A 167 -13.36 6.50 -8.83
CA CYS A 167 -14.62 6.10 -8.19
C CYS A 167 -14.85 4.58 -8.26
N VAL A 168 -14.67 3.98 -9.44
CA VAL A 168 -14.83 2.52 -9.65
C VAL A 168 -13.83 1.73 -8.81
N CYS A 169 -12.60 2.21 -8.69
CA CYS A 169 -11.58 1.63 -7.81
C CYS A 169 -11.84 1.83 -6.30
N GLY A 170 -12.90 2.55 -5.94
CA GLY A 170 -13.27 2.86 -4.56
C GLY A 170 -12.33 3.86 -3.89
N ALA A 171 -11.55 4.65 -4.65
CA ALA A 171 -10.64 5.64 -4.08
C ALA A 171 -11.38 6.89 -3.55
N VAL A 172 -12.67 7.02 -3.84
CA VAL A 172 -13.56 8.11 -3.42
C VAL A 172 -14.64 7.55 -2.49
N ASP A 173 -14.96 8.28 -1.42
CA ASP A 173 -16.10 7.97 -0.58
C ASP A 173 -17.40 8.44 -1.23
N TYR A 174 -18.23 7.52 -1.69
CA TYR A 174 -19.50 7.86 -2.36
C TYR A 174 -20.43 8.67 -1.46
N SER A 175 -20.40 8.46 -0.14
CA SER A 175 -21.24 9.20 0.80
C SER A 175 -20.85 10.68 0.93
N SER A 176 -19.62 11.01 0.52
CA SER A 176 -19.13 12.40 0.46
C SER A 176 -19.51 13.14 -0.83
N LEU A 177 -20.05 12.43 -1.83
CA LEU A 177 -20.58 13.04 -3.04
C LEU A 177 -21.96 13.62 -2.73
N GLN A 178 -22.02 14.89 -2.32
CA GLN A 178 -23.30 15.58 -2.26
C GLN A 178 -23.86 15.68 -3.69
N PRO A 179 -25.11 15.26 -3.94
CA PRO A 179 -25.77 15.65 -5.18
C PRO A 179 -25.78 17.17 -5.17
N GLY A 180 -25.09 17.79 -6.13
CA GLY A 180 -25.13 19.24 -6.27
C GLY A 180 -26.59 19.67 -6.28
N ASN A 181 -26.92 20.73 -5.55
CA ASN A 181 -28.22 21.38 -5.61
C ASN A 181 -28.50 21.80 -7.06
N ASN A 182 -28.99 20.86 -7.86
CA ASN A 182 -29.56 21.12 -9.16
C ASN A 182 -30.96 21.67 -8.89
N SER A 183 -31.02 22.94 -8.50
CA SER A 183 -32.22 23.75 -8.64
C SER A 183 -32.48 23.96 -10.13
N PHE A 184 -32.95 22.91 -10.82
CA PHE A 184 -33.75 23.10 -12.02
C PHE A 184 -35.07 23.71 -11.52
N SER A 185 -35.06 25.03 -11.36
CA SER A 185 -36.28 25.83 -11.24
C SER A 185 -37.09 25.52 -12.49
N ASN A 186 -38.17 24.77 -12.30
CA ASN A 186 -39.17 24.53 -13.32
C ASN A 186 -39.81 25.89 -13.63
N LYS A 187 -39.26 26.64 -14.60
CA LYS A 187 -39.89 27.84 -15.12
C LYS A 187 -41.17 27.37 -15.80
N LYS A 188 -42.30 27.54 -15.12
CA LYS A 188 -43.64 27.42 -15.72
C LYS A 188 -43.64 28.23 -17.02
N ALA A 189 -44.07 27.59 -18.11
CA ALA A 189 -44.38 28.28 -19.35
C ALA A 189 -45.45 29.36 -19.06
N PRO A 190 -45.38 30.55 -19.69
CA PRO A 190 -46.43 31.53 -19.55
C PRO A 190 -47.70 31.00 -20.24
N ASP A 191 -48.80 30.98 -19.49
CA ASP A 191 -50.13 30.73 -20.03
C ASP A 191 -50.45 31.83 -21.05
N LEU A 192 -50.65 31.44 -22.32
CA LEU A 192 -51.27 32.29 -23.32
C LEU A 192 -52.79 32.26 -23.11
N PHE A 193 -53.33 33.39 -22.64
CA PHE A 193 -54.69 33.83 -22.92
C PHE A 193 -54.66 35.32 -23.26
#